data_AF-A0A5J4S4M2-F1
#
_entry.id   AF-A0A5J4S4M2-F1
#
_cell.length_a   1.000
_cell.length_b   1.000
_cell.length_c   1.000
_cell.angle_alpha   90.00
_cell.angle_beta   90.00
_cell.angle_gamma   90.00
#
_symmetry.space_group_name_H-M   'P 1'
#
loop_
_entity.id
_entity.type
_entity.pdbx_description
1 polymer ?
#
loop_
_entity_poly.entity_id
_entity_poly.type
_entity_poly.pdbx_seq_one_letter_code
_entity_poly.pdbx_strand_id
1 'polypeptide(L)'
;SEYVKIDNNTFKLMKRNLPGAFTFILNTGNRLPKIFKKRKEVGIRMPDNTIIREIACLLDAPIMTTTLPHTEDEDIGYATTPELINEKFGNKVDLIIDGGIGGMEFSTIVDCTGDEVEIIRQGKGKLIY
;
A
#
# COMPACT_ATOMS: atom_id res chain seq x y z
N SER A 1 4.03 15.16 9.62
CA SER A 1 2.76 14.60 9.13
C SER A 1 1.99 14.02 10.32
N GLU A 2 0.66 13.96 10.26
CA GLU A 2 -0.15 13.54 11.42
C GLU A 2 0.15 12.10 11.88
N TYR A 3 0.40 11.20 10.92
CA TYR A 3 0.53 9.76 11.20
C TYR A 3 1.97 9.25 11.29
N VAL A 4 2.93 9.97 10.70
CA VAL A 4 4.32 9.50 10.54
C VAL A 4 5.30 10.65 10.72
N LYS A 5 6.50 10.31 11.21
CA LYS A 5 7.65 11.20 11.26
C LYS A 5 8.41 11.06 9.95
N ILE A 6 8.62 12.18 9.27
CA ILE A 6 9.30 12.24 7.97
C ILE A 6 10.17 13.49 7.98
N ASP A 7 11.42 13.37 7.56
CA ASP A 7 12.29 14.52 7.33
C ASP A 7 12.04 15.16 5.95
N ASN A 8 12.75 16.25 5.66
CA ASN A 8 12.59 16.97 4.39
C ASN A 8 13.11 16.19 3.17
N ASN A 9 14.12 15.35 3.34
CA ASN A 9 14.73 14.60 2.23
C ASN A 9 13.81 13.44 1.83
N THR A 10 13.36 12.64 2.79
CA THR A 10 12.37 11.59 2.57
C THR A 10 11.07 12.15 2.01
N PHE A 11 10.59 13.31 2.50
CA PHE A 11 9.39 13.93 1.94
C PHE A 11 9.54 14.30 0.46
N LYS A 12 10.68 14.87 0.06
CA LYS A 12 10.97 15.19 -1.34
C LYS A 12 11.07 13.92 -2.20
N LEU A 13 11.73 12.89 -1.70
CA LEU A 13 11.83 11.58 -2.36
C LEU A 13 10.44 10.99 -2.59
N MET A 14 9.62 10.91 -1.56
CA MET A 14 8.25 10.41 -1.65
C MET A 14 7.43 11.21 -2.67
N LYS A 15 7.51 12.55 -2.63
CA LYS A 15 6.78 13.42 -3.57
C LYS A 15 7.16 13.18 -5.03
N ARG A 16 8.40 12.80 -5.33
CA ARG A 16 8.85 12.46 -6.70
C ARG A 16 8.32 11.12 -7.21
N ASN A 17 8.00 10.21 -6.29
CA ASN A 17 7.67 8.81 -6.59
C ASN A 17 6.20 8.46 -6.31
N LEU A 18 5.41 9.40 -5.77
CA LEU A 18 3.99 9.24 -5.46
C LEU A 18 3.11 10.17 -6.31
N PRO A 19 1.90 9.75 -6.70
CA PRO A 19 1.35 8.40 -6.53
C PRO A 19 2.08 7.37 -7.39
N GLY A 20 2.04 6.09 -6.99
CA GLY A 20 2.74 5.06 -7.75
C GLY A 20 2.87 3.71 -7.06
N ALA A 21 3.68 2.84 -7.65
CA ALA A 21 3.91 1.47 -7.20
C ALA A 21 4.99 1.40 -6.09
N PHE A 22 4.82 2.20 -5.03
CA PHE A 22 5.74 2.27 -3.90
C PHE A 22 5.04 2.07 -2.56
N THR A 23 5.76 1.45 -1.64
CA THR A 23 5.46 1.39 -0.21
C THR A 23 6.66 1.94 0.55
N PHE A 24 6.49 3.02 1.31
CA PHE A 24 7.54 3.62 2.12
C PHE A 24 7.39 3.21 3.58
N ILE A 25 8.40 2.58 4.17
CA ILE A 25 8.44 2.27 5.59
C ILE A 25 8.94 3.50 6.33
N LEU A 26 8.15 3.97 7.29
CA LEU A 26 8.39 5.22 8.02
C LEU A 26 8.20 5.03 9.51
N ASN A 27 8.91 5.85 10.29
CA ASN A 27 8.74 5.89 11.73
C ASN A 27 7.36 6.42 12.12
N THR A 28 6.71 5.72 13.05
CA THR A 28 5.36 6.04 13.52
C THR A 28 5.28 7.40 14.23
N GLY A 29 4.18 8.12 13.99
CA GLY A 29 3.81 9.35 14.69
C GLY A 29 2.83 9.10 15.84
N ASN A 30 2.48 10.17 16.56
CA ASN A 30 1.67 10.07 17.78
C ASN A 30 0.16 9.90 17.53
N ARG A 31 -0.36 10.19 16.34
CA ARG A 31 -1.80 10.09 16.02
C ARG A 31 -2.23 8.77 15.38
N LEU A 32 -1.37 7.75 15.34
CA LEU A 32 -1.77 6.47 14.78
C LEU A 32 -2.84 5.77 15.64
N PRO A 33 -3.82 5.07 15.02
CA PRO A 33 -4.81 4.28 15.74
C PRO A 33 -4.18 3.31 16.73
N LYS A 34 -4.91 2.94 17.79
CA LYS A 34 -4.42 2.05 18.87
C LYS A 34 -3.81 0.75 18.36
N ILE A 35 -4.31 0.22 17.24
CA ILE A 35 -3.82 -1.01 16.58
C ILE A 35 -2.33 -0.91 16.20
N PHE A 36 -1.84 0.30 15.90
CA PHE A 36 -0.45 0.54 15.52
C PHE A 36 0.43 1.01 16.69
N LYS A 37 -0.09 1.25 17.89
CA LYS A 37 0.69 1.82 19.02
C LYS A 37 1.89 0.99 19.47
N LYS A 38 1.90 -0.32 19.17
CA LYS A 38 3.03 -1.21 19.48
C LYS A 38 4.04 -1.35 18.33
N ARG A 39 3.71 -0.83 17.13
CA ARG A 39 4.58 -0.86 15.96
C ARG A 39 5.47 0.38 15.99
N LYS A 40 6.77 0.21 15.77
CA LYS A 40 7.72 1.34 15.67
C LYS A 40 7.65 2.01 14.30
N GLU A 41 7.29 1.22 13.29
CA GLU A 41 7.30 1.57 11.88
C GLU A 41 5.97 1.21 11.20
N VAL A 42 5.67 1.90 10.11
CA VAL A 42 4.47 1.68 9.30
C VAL A 42 4.78 1.83 7.82
N GLY A 43 4.20 0.96 6.99
CA GLY A 43 4.24 1.09 5.54
C GLY A 43 3.16 2.06 5.05
N ILE A 44 3.56 3.11 4.36
CA ILE A 44 2.68 4.09 3.71
C ILE A 44 2.69 3.86 2.21
N ARG A 45 1.51 3.81 1.60
CA ARG A 45 1.30 3.61 0.17
C ARG A 45 0.29 4.61 -0.37
N MET A 46 0.58 5.17 -1.54
CA MET A 46 -0.36 6.01 -2.31
C MET A 46 -0.43 5.46 -3.75
N PRO A 47 -1.32 4.49 -4.01
CA PRO A 47 -1.44 3.87 -5.32
C PRO A 47 -1.91 4.85 -6.38
N ASP A 48 -1.41 4.70 -7.61
CA ASP A 48 -1.96 5.38 -8.79
C ASP A 48 -3.15 4.60 -9.34
N ASN A 49 -4.20 4.50 -8.52
CA ASN A 49 -5.47 3.87 -8.89
C ASN A 49 -6.61 4.81 -8.44
N THR A 50 -7.44 5.24 -9.38
CA THR A 50 -8.49 6.24 -9.13
C THR A 50 -9.50 5.74 -8.10
N ILE A 51 -9.90 4.47 -8.17
CA ILE A 51 -10.93 3.89 -7.28
C ILE A 51 -10.52 4.03 -5.81
N ILE A 52 -9.33 3.53 -5.43
CA ILE A 52 -8.90 3.59 -4.03
C ILE A 52 -8.60 5.03 -3.57
N ARG A 53 -8.16 5.91 -4.48
CA ARG A 53 -7.93 7.32 -4.19
C ARG A 53 -9.23 8.06 -3.90
N GLU A 54 -10.26 7.85 -4.71
CA GLU A 54 -11.59 8.45 -4.48
C GLU A 54 -12.22 7.94 -3.19
N ILE A 55 -12.11 6.63 -2.90
CA ILE A 55 -12.59 6.07 -1.62
C ILE A 55 -11.87 6.72 -0.44
N ALA A 56 -10.54 6.86 -0.51
CA ALA A 56 -9.78 7.51 0.56
C ALA A 56 -10.13 9.00 0.72
N CYS A 57 -10.36 9.72 -0.39
CA CYS A 57 -10.82 11.11 -0.36
C CYS A 57 -12.20 11.24 0.29
N LEU A 58 -13.14 10.36 -0.05
CA LEU A 58 -14.50 10.38 0.51
C LEU A 58 -14.53 10.03 2.01
N LEU A 59 -13.64 9.15 2.45
CA LEU A 59 -13.52 8.77 3.86
C LEU A 59 -12.79 9.84 4.70
N ASP A 60 -12.08 10.76 4.07
CA ASP A 60 -11.18 11.75 4.70
C ASP A 60 -10.24 11.12 5.75
N ALA A 61 -9.78 9.89 5.45
CA ALA A 61 -8.97 9.10 6.37
C ALA A 61 -8.10 8.06 5.62
N PRO A 62 -6.93 7.68 6.17
CA PRO A 62 -6.15 6.57 5.64
C PRO A 62 -6.89 5.23 5.75
N ILE A 63 -6.71 4.37 4.75
CA ILE A 63 -7.28 3.03 4.71
C ILE A 63 -6.19 2.01 5.09
N MET A 64 -6.47 1.19 6.08
CA MET A 64 -5.62 0.03 6.40
C MET A 64 -5.84 -1.04 5.33
N THR A 65 -4.78 -1.45 4.64
CA THR A 65 -4.86 -2.43 3.56
C THR A 65 -3.81 -3.52 3.71
N THR A 66 -4.09 -4.67 3.10
CA THR A 66 -3.14 -5.76 2.87
C THR A 66 -3.30 -6.25 1.45
N THR A 67 -2.28 -6.91 0.91
CA THR A 67 -2.41 -7.69 -0.32
C THR A 67 -3.42 -8.81 -0.10
N LEU A 68 -4.24 -9.07 -1.11
CA LEU A 68 -5.16 -10.21 -1.13
C LEU A 68 -4.37 -11.53 -1.00
N PRO A 69 -4.70 -12.42 -0.05
CA PRO A 69 -3.96 -13.67 0.13
C PRO A 69 -4.09 -14.61 -1.08
N HIS A 70 -2.95 -15.15 -1.52
CA HIS A 70 -2.84 -16.09 -2.64
C HIS A 70 -1.66 -17.03 -2.40
N THR A 71 -1.80 -18.29 -2.81
CA THR A 71 -0.75 -19.33 -2.73
C THR A 71 -0.27 -19.72 -4.13
N GLU A 72 0.98 -20.14 -4.28
CA GLU A 72 1.57 -20.46 -5.58
C GLU A 72 0.83 -21.58 -6.35
N ASP A 73 0.14 -22.47 -5.63
CA ASP A 73 -0.64 -23.57 -6.23
C ASP A 73 -2.04 -23.14 -6.72
N GLU A 74 -2.47 -21.91 -6.44
CA GLU A 74 -3.76 -21.40 -6.90
C GLU A 74 -3.67 -20.76 -8.29
N ASP A 75 -4.77 -20.79 -9.05
CA ASP A 75 -4.87 -19.99 -10.27
C ASP A 75 -4.76 -18.50 -9.92
N ILE A 76 -3.84 -17.79 -10.60
CA ILE A 76 -3.60 -16.36 -10.46
C ILE A 76 -4.88 -15.53 -10.62
N GLY A 77 -5.85 -16.02 -11.41
CA GLY A 77 -7.16 -15.41 -11.60
C GLY A 77 -7.93 -15.20 -10.29
N TYR A 78 -7.73 -16.05 -9.27
CA TYR A 78 -8.33 -15.85 -7.94
C TYR A 78 -7.75 -14.67 -7.15
N ALA A 79 -6.68 -14.04 -7.67
CA ALA A 79 -6.09 -12.83 -7.10
C ALA A 79 -6.18 -11.61 -8.04
N THR A 80 -6.51 -11.80 -9.32
CA THR A 80 -6.48 -10.74 -10.34
C THR A 80 -7.82 -10.52 -11.05
N THR A 81 -8.70 -11.53 -11.12
CA THR A 81 -9.97 -11.45 -11.85
C THR A 81 -11.13 -11.23 -10.88
N PRO A 82 -11.88 -10.11 -10.99
CA PRO A 82 -12.97 -9.77 -10.06
C PRO A 82 -14.01 -10.89 -9.86
N GLU A 83 -14.40 -11.58 -10.93
CA GLU A 83 -15.36 -12.68 -10.90
C GLU A 83 -14.87 -13.84 -10.02
N LEU A 84 -13.62 -14.27 -10.20
CA LEU A 84 -12.99 -15.34 -9.42
C LEU A 84 -12.70 -14.92 -7.97
N ILE A 85 -12.30 -13.66 -7.77
CA ILE A 85 -12.16 -13.09 -6.42
C ILE A 85 -13.51 -13.13 -5.69
N ASN A 86 -14.60 -12.79 -6.38
CA ASN A 86 -15.95 -12.85 -5.82
C ASN A 86 -16.40 -14.29 -5.52
N GLU A 87 -16.09 -15.23 -6.40
CA GLU A 87 -16.33 -16.65 -6.14
C GLU A 87 -15.64 -17.13 -4.85
N LYS A 88 -14.38 -16.75 -4.64
CA LYS A 88 -13.57 -17.19 -3.50
C LYS A 88 -13.84 -16.44 -2.19
N PHE A 89 -14.08 -15.13 -2.26
CA PHE A 89 -14.12 -14.23 -1.10
C PHE A 89 -15.45 -13.53 -0.89
N GLY A 90 -16.40 -13.57 -1.84
CA GLY A 90 -17.65 -12.79 -1.77
C GLY A 90 -18.49 -13.04 -0.52
N ASN A 91 -18.44 -14.25 0.04
CA ASN A 91 -19.13 -14.59 1.30
C ASN A 91 -18.32 -14.26 2.58
N LYS A 92 -17.11 -13.71 2.44
CA LYS A 92 -16.18 -13.40 3.54
C LYS A 92 -15.94 -11.90 3.72
N VAL A 93 -16.43 -11.07 2.80
CA VAL A 93 -16.25 -9.62 2.80
C VAL A 93 -17.58 -8.93 2.57
N ASP A 94 -17.72 -7.70 3.07
CA ASP A 94 -18.96 -6.93 2.91
C ASP A 94 -19.16 -6.40 1.48
N LEU A 95 -18.07 -6.18 0.74
CA LEU A 95 -18.09 -5.61 -0.59
C LEU A 95 -16.88 -6.04 -1.41
N ILE A 96 -17.11 -6.26 -2.71
CA ILE A 96 -16.08 -6.38 -3.74
C ILE A 96 -16.30 -5.28 -4.77
N ILE A 97 -15.21 -4.61 -5.15
CA ILE A 97 -15.23 -3.55 -6.13
C ILE A 97 -14.54 -4.06 -7.39
N ASP A 98 -15.30 -4.19 -8.47
CA ASP A 98 -14.76 -4.53 -9.78
C ASP A 98 -14.09 -3.30 -10.40
N GLY A 99 -12.76 -3.36 -10.54
CA GLY A 99 -11.94 -2.36 -11.23
C GLY A 99 -11.28 -2.90 -12.49
N GLY A 100 -11.76 -4.04 -13.02
CA GLY A 100 -11.13 -4.80 -14.09
C GLY A 100 -10.05 -5.77 -13.60
N ILE A 101 -9.41 -6.46 -14.55
CA ILE A 101 -8.36 -7.44 -14.28
C ILE A 101 -7.12 -6.76 -13.71
N GLY A 102 -6.69 -7.19 -12.53
CA GLY A 102 -5.49 -6.72 -11.84
C GLY A 102 -4.20 -7.41 -12.29
N GLY A 103 -3.12 -7.17 -11.55
CA GLY A 103 -1.82 -7.80 -11.79
C GLY A 103 -1.11 -8.19 -10.49
N MET A 104 -0.08 -9.03 -10.62
CA MET A 104 0.67 -9.57 -9.47
C MET A 104 1.99 -8.83 -9.19
N GLU A 105 2.33 -7.82 -9.99
CA GLU A 105 3.54 -7.03 -9.76
C GLU A 105 3.41 -6.23 -8.46
N PHE A 106 4.26 -6.56 -7.49
CA PHE A 106 4.27 -5.88 -6.21
C PHE A 106 4.84 -4.46 -6.30
N SER A 107 4.46 -3.62 -5.32
CA SER A 107 5.13 -2.34 -5.10
C SER A 107 6.57 -2.54 -4.63
N THR A 108 7.42 -1.58 -5.01
CA THR A 108 8.75 -1.42 -4.45
C THR A 108 8.65 -0.96 -3.01
N ILE A 109 9.30 -1.68 -2.10
CA ILE A 109 9.36 -1.34 -0.68
C ILE A 109 10.66 -0.60 -0.42
N VAL A 110 10.54 0.61 0.11
CA VAL A 110 11.64 1.50 0.43
C VAL A 110 11.61 1.78 1.93
N ASP A 111 12.67 1.45 2.64
CA ASP A 111 12.87 1.81 4.03
C ASP A 111 13.43 3.23 4.14
N CYS A 112 12.77 4.04 4.95
CA CYS A 112 13.12 5.43 5.24
C CYS A 112 13.14 5.68 6.77
N THR A 113 13.36 4.64 7.56
CA THR A 113 13.40 4.73 9.03
C THR A 113 14.78 5.10 9.58
N GLY A 114 15.85 4.81 8.84
CA GLY A 114 17.23 5.14 9.18
C GLY A 114 17.73 6.45 8.56
N ASP A 115 19.05 6.66 8.61
CA ASP A 115 19.71 7.85 8.06
C ASP A 115 19.81 7.81 6.52
N GLU A 116 19.89 6.60 5.95
CA GLU A 116 19.93 6.35 4.52
C GLU A 116 18.67 5.62 4.04
N VAL A 117 18.34 5.82 2.76
CA VAL A 117 17.17 5.23 2.12
C VAL A 117 17.56 3.91 1.47
N GLU A 118 16.88 2.83 1.86
CA GLU A 118 17.19 1.48 1.39
C GLU A 118 16.01 0.85 0.64
N ILE A 119 16.29 0.13 -0.45
CA ILE A 119 15.27 -0.66 -1.16
C ILE A 119 15.26 -2.06 -0.55
N ILE A 120 14.26 -2.34 0.29
CA ILE A 120 14.08 -3.66 0.93
C ILE A 120 13.55 -4.69 -0.06
N ARG A 121 12.72 -4.24 -1.01
CA ARG A 121 12.21 -5.09 -2.08
C ARG A 121 12.01 -4.30 -3.35
N GLN A 122 12.69 -4.68 -4.42
CA GLN A 122 12.43 -4.14 -5.74
C GLN A 122 11.13 -4.71 -6.32
N GLY A 123 10.20 -3.84 -6.68
CA GLY A 123 8.95 -4.17 -7.36
C GLY A 123 8.82 -3.38 -8.67
N LYS A 124 7.59 -3.03 -9.06
CA LYS A 124 7.31 -2.29 -10.31
C LYS A 124 7.91 -0.88 -10.33
N GLY A 125 8.00 -0.21 -9.18
CA GLY A 125 8.50 1.16 -9.08
C GLY A 125 10.03 1.24 -9.15
N LYS A 126 10.59 2.02 -10.07
CA LYS A 126 12.02 2.36 -10.05
C LYS A 126 12.22 3.66 -9.27
N LEU A 127 12.94 3.58 -8.15
CA LEU A 127 13.10 4.73 -7.25
C LEU A 127 13.89 5.84 -7.95
N ILE A 128 13.32 7.05 -7.95
CA ILE A 128 13.98 8.27 -8.43
C ILE A 128 14.45 9.05 -7.21
N TYR A 129 15.77 9.22 -7.07
CA TYR A 129 16.39 9.99 -5.98
C TYR A 129 16.17 11.50 -6.13
#